data_AF-A0A8C5P292-F1
#
_entry.id   AF-A0A8C5P292-F1
#
_cell.length_a   1.000
_cell.length_b   1.000
_cell.length_c   1.000
_cell.angle_alpha   90.00
_cell.angle_beta   90.00
_cell.angle_gamma   90.00
#
_symmetry.space_group_name_H-M   'P 1'
#
loop_
_entity.id
_entity.type
_entity.pdbx_description
1 polymer ?
#
loop_
_entity_poly.entity_id
_entity_poly.type
_entity_poly.pdbx_seq_one_letter_code
_entity_poly.pdbx_strand_id
1 'polypeptide(L)'
;PKNDGDGIKPPPIIGRFGTSLKIGIVGLPNVGKSTFFNVLTNSQASAENFPICTIDPNESRVPVFDFLCQYHKPASKIPAFLNVVDIAGLVKGAHNGTCDGIFHLTHAFEEDDTTHVEGNIVIIHEELQLKDEEMIGPIIDKLEKVAVRGGDKNLKPEYDIMCKVESWVIDQKKPNDKEIEVLNKHLFFTSKPMVYLEWVDKYDPGALVIPFSGALELKLQELSAEERQKYLEANMTQSALPKIIKAGFAALQLEYFFTAGPDEVRAWTIRKGTKAPQAARKIHTDFEQGFIMAEVMKYEDFKEEGFENAVKAAGKYKQQGRNYIVEDGDIIFFKFNMPQQPKKK
;
A
#
# COMPACT_ATOMS: atom_id res chain seq x y z
N PRO A 1 -23.96 -22.83 25.24
CA PRO A 1 -24.18 -21.45 24.75
C PRO A 1 -22.98 -20.99 23.91
N LYS A 2 -23.11 -21.06 22.58
CA LYS A 2 -22.15 -20.48 21.65
C LYS A 2 -22.32 -18.96 21.72
N ASN A 3 -21.36 -18.26 22.32
CA ASN A 3 -21.20 -16.83 22.11
C ASN A 3 -20.48 -16.65 20.77
N ASP A 4 -21.24 -16.78 19.68
CA ASP A 4 -20.84 -16.20 18.40
C ASP A 4 -20.99 -14.68 18.60
N GLY A 5 -19.89 -14.05 18.99
CA GLY A 5 -19.81 -12.60 19.05
C GLY A 5 -19.98 -12.08 17.62
N ASP A 6 -21.14 -11.50 17.35
CA ASP A 6 -21.38 -10.58 16.24
C ASP A 6 -20.47 -9.35 16.41
N GLY A 7 -19.17 -9.56 16.17
CA GLY A 7 -18.25 -8.50 15.85
C GLY A 7 -18.62 -8.03 14.45
N ILE A 8 -19.08 -6.79 14.35
CA ILE A 8 -19.31 -6.08 13.08
C ILE A 8 -18.16 -6.43 12.15
N LYS A 9 -18.43 -7.21 11.11
CA LYS A 9 -17.41 -7.60 10.13
C LYS A 9 -16.94 -6.29 9.49
N PRO A 10 -15.64 -5.96 9.53
CA PRO A 10 -15.16 -4.76 8.88
C PRO A 10 -15.53 -4.82 7.38
N PRO A 11 -15.89 -3.69 6.77
CA PRO A 11 -16.31 -3.66 5.37
C PRO A 11 -15.22 -4.30 4.50
N PRO A 12 -15.60 -5.07 3.47
CA PRO A 12 -14.65 -5.75 2.60
C PRO A 12 -13.77 -4.71 1.90
N ILE A 13 -12.47 -5.00 1.85
CA ILE A 13 -11.47 -4.14 1.23
C ILE A 13 -11.49 -4.37 -0.29
N ILE A 14 -11.54 -3.29 -1.07
CA ILE A 14 -11.36 -3.34 -2.54
C ILE A 14 -9.89 -3.63 -2.87
N GLY A 15 -9.62 -4.52 -3.83
CA GLY A 15 -8.29 -4.89 -4.33
C GLY A 15 -7.89 -6.35 -4.07
N ARG A 16 -6.83 -6.81 -4.75
CA ARG A 16 -6.31 -8.20 -4.70
C ARG A 16 -5.91 -8.61 -3.28
N PHE A 17 -6.31 -9.78 -2.80
CA PHE A 17 -5.86 -10.28 -1.49
C PHE A 17 -4.36 -10.62 -1.46
N GLY A 18 -3.62 -10.08 -0.50
CA GLY A 18 -2.20 -10.35 -0.29
C GLY A 18 -1.43 -9.19 0.32
N THR A 19 -0.14 -9.42 0.58
CA THR A 19 0.81 -8.39 1.09
C THR A 19 1.87 -7.99 0.06
N SER A 20 1.98 -8.71 -1.06
CA SER A 20 2.89 -8.38 -2.17
C SER A 20 2.17 -7.50 -3.21
N LEU A 21 1.60 -6.40 -2.73
CA LEU A 21 0.85 -5.45 -3.58
C LEU A 21 1.81 -4.45 -4.21
N LYS A 22 1.40 -3.85 -5.33
CA LYS A 22 2.22 -2.91 -6.11
C LYS A 22 1.47 -1.61 -6.35
N ILE A 23 2.14 -0.47 -6.30
CA ILE A 23 1.59 0.83 -6.70
C ILE A 23 2.23 1.29 -8.01
N GLY A 24 1.41 1.72 -8.96
CA GLY A 24 1.85 2.16 -10.29
C GLY A 24 1.99 3.68 -10.37
N ILE A 25 3.02 4.17 -11.05
CA ILE A 25 3.19 5.61 -11.32
C ILE A 25 2.54 5.93 -12.67
N VAL A 26 1.61 6.89 -12.69
CA VAL A 26 0.87 7.34 -13.88
C VAL A 26 0.97 8.86 -13.99
N GLY A 27 0.93 9.39 -15.22
CA GLY A 27 0.93 10.82 -15.48
C GLY A 27 1.28 11.12 -16.94
N LEU A 28 0.99 12.35 -17.39
CA LEU A 28 1.25 12.80 -18.76
C LEU A 28 2.76 12.74 -19.12
N PRO A 29 3.13 12.75 -20.41
CA PRO A 29 4.52 12.94 -20.80
C PRO A 29 5.15 14.17 -20.11
N ASN A 30 6.43 14.09 -19.77
CA ASN A 30 7.21 15.18 -19.15
C ASN A 30 6.76 15.68 -17.76
N VAL A 31 5.82 15.02 -17.06
CA VAL A 31 5.44 15.36 -15.66
C VAL A 31 6.45 14.95 -14.58
N GLY A 32 7.66 14.53 -14.97
CA GLY A 32 8.68 14.06 -14.04
C GLY A 32 8.48 12.65 -13.50
N LYS A 33 7.75 11.76 -14.21
CA LYS A 33 7.56 10.34 -13.79
C LYS A 33 8.87 9.60 -13.56
N SER A 34 9.79 9.66 -14.52
CA SER A 34 11.09 8.98 -14.43
C SER A 34 11.93 9.58 -13.29
N THR A 35 11.88 10.90 -13.11
CA THR A 35 12.51 11.58 -11.96
C THR A 35 11.95 11.06 -10.65
N PHE A 36 10.62 10.99 -10.51
CA PHE A 36 9.96 10.46 -9.33
C PHE A 36 10.28 9.00 -9.06
N PHE A 37 10.30 8.16 -10.10
CA PHE A 37 10.69 6.76 -9.99
C PHE A 37 12.15 6.62 -9.53
N ASN A 38 13.08 7.38 -10.11
CA ASN A 38 14.48 7.36 -9.73
C ASN A 38 14.68 7.83 -8.29
N VAL A 39 13.98 8.90 -7.88
CA VAL A 39 13.98 9.36 -6.50
C VAL A 39 13.44 8.27 -5.56
N LEU A 40 12.33 7.62 -5.92
CA LEU A 40 11.77 6.55 -5.10
C LEU A 40 12.66 5.31 -4.98
N THR A 41 13.43 5.00 -6.03
CA THR A 41 14.26 3.79 -6.12
C THR A 41 15.74 4.03 -5.80
N ASN A 42 16.13 5.29 -5.57
CA ASN A 42 17.53 5.73 -5.43
C ASN A 42 18.46 5.18 -6.53
N SER A 43 17.91 4.90 -7.71
CA SER A 43 18.60 4.24 -8.81
C SER A 43 19.05 5.26 -9.84
N GLN A 44 20.32 5.17 -10.27
CA GLN A 44 20.85 5.92 -11.42
C GLN A 44 20.54 5.23 -12.76
N ALA A 45 19.98 4.02 -12.75
CA ALA A 45 19.63 3.29 -13.96
C ALA A 45 18.29 3.80 -14.53
N SER A 46 18.16 3.91 -15.86
CA SER A 46 16.90 4.35 -16.46
C SER A 46 15.75 3.38 -16.12
N ALA A 47 14.60 3.94 -15.73
CA ALA A 47 13.39 3.20 -15.35
C ALA A 47 12.93 2.18 -16.43
N GLU A 48 13.28 2.44 -17.69
CA GLU A 48 13.02 1.57 -18.84
C GLU A 48 13.65 0.17 -18.71
N ASN A 49 14.70 0.02 -17.91
CA ASN A 49 15.42 -1.26 -17.75
C ASN A 49 14.82 -2.17 -16.67
N PHE A 50 13.93 -1.67 -15.81
CA PHE A 50 13.33 -2.43 -14.70
C PHE A 50 11.84 -2.12 -14.54
N PRO A 51 10.93 -2.87 -15.22
CA PRO A 51 9.50 -2.60 -15.17
C PRO A 51 8.85 -2.87 -13.80
N ILE A 52 9.57 -3.48 -12.85
CA ILE A 52 9.14 -3.68 -11.47
C ILE A 52 10.35 -3.45 -10.58
N CYS A 53 10.28 -2.46 -9.69
CA CYS A 53 11.28 -2.25 -8.66
C CYS A 53 10.66 -2.40 -7.27
N THR A 54 11.30 -3.20 -6.43
CA THR A 54 11.03 -3.20 -4.99
C THR A 54 11.79 -2.00 -4.42
N ILE A 55 11.08 -1.00 -3.89
CA ILE A 55 11.76 0.09 -3.19
C ILE A 55 12.33 -0.48 -1.91
N ASP A 56 13.66 -0.42 -1.74
CA ASP A 56 14.30 -0.62 -0.44
C ASP A 56 14.00 0.58 0.46
N PRO A 57 13.18 0.42 1.51
CA PRO A 57 12.86 1.50 2.45
C PRO A 57 14.03 1.89 3.34
N ASN A 58 15.16 1.17 3.33
CA ASN A 58 16.38 1.68 3.95
C ASN A 58 16.78 3.04 3.34
N GLU A 59 16.32 3.34 2.13
CA GLU A 59 16.65 4.56 1.39
C GLU A 59 15.54 5.62 1.50
N SER A 60 14.34 5.22 1.91
CA SER A 60 13.26 6.10 2.33
C SER A 60 12.87 5.83 3.79
N ARG A 61 13.80 6.26 4.65
CA ARG A 61 13.77 6.16 6.11
C ARG A 61 12.37 6.36 6.69
N VAL A 62 11.74 5.28 7.15
CA VAL A 62 10.62 5.36 8.08
C VAL A 62 11.23 5.74 9.44
N PRO A 63 10.89 6.91 10.02
CA PRO A 63 11.55 7.39 11.25
C PRO A 63 11.51 6.39 12.42
N VAL A 64 10.46 5.57 12.46
CA VAL A 64 10.27 4.49 13.44
C VAL A 64 11.35 3.41 13.34
N PHE A 65 11.58 2.92 12.12
CA PHE A 65 12.53 1.84 11.86
C PHE A 65 13.97 2.25 12.20
N ASP A 66 14.35 3.47 11.82
CA ASP A 66 15.66 4.02 12.11
C ASP A 66 15.90 4.18 13.61
N PHE A 67 14.90 4.67 14.35
CA PHE A 67 14.99 4.79 15.80
C PHE A 67 15.23 3.43 16.46
N LEU A 68 14.46 2.40 16.07
CA LEU A 68 14.63 1.04 16.58
C LEU A 68 16.01 0.46 16.24
N CYS A 69 16.50 0.72 15.03
CA CYS A 69 17.83 0.28 14.60
C CYS A 69 18.96 1.00 15.36
N GLN A 70 18.81 2.30 15.65
CA GLN A 70 19.78 3.07 16.43
C GLN A 70 19.84 2.58 17.88
N TYR A 71 18.68 2.28 18.46
CA TYR A 71 18.57 1.80 19.82
C TYR A 71 19.12 0.37 19.98
N HIS A 72 18.60 -0.59 19.21
CA HIS A 72 18.96 -2.00 19.37
C HIS A 72 20.32 -2.36 18.76
N LYS A 73 20.84 -1.54 17.83
CA LYS A 73 22.07 -1.80 17.07
C LYS A 73 22.12 -3.24 16.53
N PRO A 74 21.08 -3.67 15.78
CA PRO A 74 20.94 -5.07 15.41
C PRO A 74 21.98 -5.50 14.38
N ALA A 75 22.28 -6.80 14.34
CA ALA A 75 23.10 -7.38 13.28
C ALA A 75 22.39 -7.37 11.92
N SER A 76 21.06 -7.56 11.91
CA SER A 76 20.20 -7.55 10.72
C SER A 76 19.19 -6.40 10.77
N LYS A 77 19.02 -5.67 9.67
CA LYS A 77 18.07 -4.55 9.53
C LYS A 77 17.21 -4.78 8.30
N ILE A 78 15.94 -5.13 8.49
CA ILE A 78 15.03 -5.49 7.39
C ILE A 78 13.81 -4.55 7.41
N PRO A 79 13.78 -3.50 6.59
CA PRO A 79 12.63 -2.59 6.52
C PRO A 79 11.43 -3.19 5.74
N ALA A 80 10.30 -2.47 5.68
CA ALA A 80 9.07 -2.91 5.00
C ALA A 80 8.97 -2.30 3.59
N PHE A 81 9.02 -3.12 2.55
CA PHE A 81 9.13 -2.70 1.15
C PHE A 81 7.79 -2.29 0.52
N LEU A 82 7.79 -1.17 -0.21
CA LEU A 82 6.70 -0.78 -1.12
C LEU A 82 7.12 -1.14 -2.54
N ASN A 83 6.32 -1.97 -3.23
CA ASN A 83 6.62 -2.31 -4.62
C ASN A 83 6.08 -1.23 -5.54
N VAL A 84 6.95 -0.62 -6.35
CA VAL A 84 6.56 0.45 -7.27
C VAL A 84 6.86 0.06 -8.71
N VAL A 85 5.92 0.39 -9.58
CA VAL A 85 5.97 0.07 -11.01
C VAL A 85 5.84 1.38 -11.76
N ASP A 86 6.81 1.68 -12.62
CA ASP A 86 6.62 2.76 -13.59
C ASP A 86 5.68 2.25 -14.69
N ILE A 87 4.49 2.84 -14.79
CA ILE A 87 3.61 2.57 -15.91
C ILE A 87 4.08 3.53 -16.99
N ALA A 88 5.00 3.04 -17.83
CA ALA A 88 5.41 3.74 -19.05
C ALA A 88 4.15 4.31 -19.71
N GLY A 89 4.23 5.62 -20.06
CA GLY A 89 3.08 6.48 -20.35
C GLY A 89 2.01 5.79 -21.17
N LEU A 90 0.74 6.21 -21.07
CA LEU A 90 -0.43 5.60 -21.70
C LEU A 90 -0.27 5.40 -23.23
N VAL A 91 0.56 4.44 -23.62
CA VAL A 91 0.83 4.02 -24.99
C VAL A 91 0.07 2.71 -25.14
N LYS A 92 -0.54 2.52 -26.31
CA LYS A 92 -1.14 1.24 -26.73
C LYS A 92 -0.20 0.08 -26.37
N GLY A 93 -0.56 -0.69 -25.34
CA GLY A 93 0.27 -1.77 -24.79
C GLY A 93 0.36 -1.85 -23.27
N ALA A 94 0.02 -0.78 -22.52
CA ALA A 94 0.09 -0.72 -21.04
C ALA A 94 -0.98 -1.58 -20.30
N HIS A 95 -1.50 -2.62 -20.96
CA HIS A 95 -2.76 -3.30 -20.67
C HIS A 95 -2.72 -4.31 -19.51
N ASN A 96 -1.61 -4.46 -18.79
CA ASN A 96 -1.48 -5.61 -17.89
C ASN A 96 -2.01 -5.42 -16.46
N GLY A 97 -2.64 -4.29 -16.10
CA GLY A 97 -3.35 -4.18 -14.81
C GLY A 97 -2.52 -4.61 -13.59
N THR A 98 -1.20 -4.47 -13.67
CA THR A 98 -0.21 -5.13 -12.81
C THR A 98 -0.09 -4.53 -11.41
N CYS A 99 -0.80 -3.42 -11.17
CA CYS A 99 -0.71 -2.64 -9.94
C CYS A 99 -2.05 -2.64 -9.19
N ASP A 100 -1.96 -2.58 -7.87
CA ASP A 100 -3.06 -2.61 -6.90
C ASP A 100 -3.42 -1.20 -6.37
N GLY A 101 -2.64 -0.18 -6.71
CA GLY A 101 -2.89 1.25 -6.44
C GLY A 101 -2.18 2.14 -7.46
N ILE A 102 -2.46 3.46 -7.45
CA ILE A 102 -1.87 4.42 -8.40
C ILE A 102 -1.31 5.66 -7.67
N PHE A 103 -0.06 6.02 -7.97
CA PHE A 103 0.47 7.36 -7.81
C PHE A 103 0.24 8.14 -9.11
N HIS A 104 -0.59 9.18 -9.05
CA HIS A 104 -0.81 10.06 -10.19
C HIS A 104 0.07 11.30 -10.05
N LEU A 105 0.96 11.53 -11.02
CA LEU A 105 1.81 12.72 -11.11
C LEU A 105 1.22 13.76 -12.04
N THR A 106 1.14 14.99 -11.54
CA THR A 106 0.66 16.17 -12.27
C THR A 106 1.63 17.32 -12.05
N HIS A 107 1.74 18.20 -13.05
CA HIS A 107 2.48 19.45 -12.91
C HIS A 107 1.67 20.45 -12.09
N ALA A 108 2.34 21.16 -11.19
CA ALA A 108 1.74 22.23 -10.39
C ALA A 108 2.36 23.61 -10.70
N PHE A 109 3.19 23.68 -11.74
CA PHE A 109 3.86 24.91 -12.18
C PHE A 109 3.90 24.96 -13.70
N GLU A 110 3.78 26.18 -14.24
CA GLU A 110 4.04 26.47 -15.65
C GLU A 110 5.56 26.55 -15.84
N GLU A 111 6.13 25.71 -16.71
CA GLU A 111 7.50 25.87 -17.20
C GLU A 111 7.46 26.58 -18.56
N ASP A 112 8.23 27.67 -18.69
CA ASP A 112 8.33 28.47 -19.93
C ASP A 112 8.87 27.69 -21.15
N ASP A 113 9.46 26.49 -20.95
CA ASP A 113 10.25 25.77 -21.96
C ASP A 113 9.68 24.37 -22.33
N THR A 114 8.48 24.02 -21.86
CA THR A 114 7.78 22.82 -22.34
C THR A 114 6.70 23.21 -23.33
N THR A 115 6.80 22.71 -24.56
CA THR A 115 5.63 22.64 -25.45
C THR A 115 4.54 21.89 -24.72
N HIS A 116 3.58 22.62 -24.18
CA HIS A 116 2.39 22.05 -23.57
C HIS A 116 1.73 21.19 -24.64
N VAL A 117 1.94 19.87 -24.55
CA VAL A 117 0.98 18.95 -25.15
C VAL A 117 -0.30 19.29 -24.40
N GLU A 118 -1.25 19.92 -25.08
CA GLU A 118 -2.57 20.27 -24.56
C GLU A 118 -3.25 18.99 -24.06
N GLY A 119 -2.91 18.58 -22.85
CA GLY A 119 -3.26 17.33 -22.24
C GLY A 119 -4.01 17.65 -20.98
N ASN A 120 -5.31 17.83 -21.10
CA ASN A 120 -6.16 18.08 -19.94
C ASN A 120 -6.17 16.84 -19.04
N ILE A 121 -6.10 17.02 -17.72
CA ILE A 121 -6.06 15.94 -16.70
C ILE A 121 -7.24 14.96 -16.85
N VAL A 122 -8.35 15.46 -17.37
CA VAL A 122 -9.56 14.71 -17.74
C VAL A 122 -9.25 13.53 -18.69
N ILE A 123 -8.28 13.68 -19.59
CA ILE A 123 -7.92 12.69 -20.61
C ILE A 123 -7.46 11.37 -19.97
N ILE A 124 -6.68 11.41 -18.88
CA ILE A 124 -6.19 10.18 -18.24
C ILE A 124 -7.35 9.41 -17.58
N HIS A 125 -8.26 10.10 -16.91
CA HIS A 125 -9.40 9.43 -16.27
C HIS A 125 -10.36 8.84 -17.31
N GLU A 126 -10.66 9.61 -18.37
CA GLU A 126 -11.47 9.12 -19.50
C GLU A 126 -10.80 7.92 -20.18
N GLU A 127 -9.48 7.92 -20.36
CA GLU A 127 -8.76 6.79 -20.95
C GLU A 127 -8.77 5.54 -20.05
N LEU A 128 -8.66 5.71 -18.73
CA LEU A 128 -8.80 4.60 -17.78
C LEU A 128 -10.24 4.05 -17.77
N GLN A 129 -11.26 4.91 -17.85
CA GLN A 129 -12.66 4.51 -17.96
C GLN A 129 -12.92 3.73 -19.25
N LEU A 130 -12.47 4.26 -20.40
CA LEU A 130 -12.57 3.58 -21.70
C LEU A 130 -11.90 2.20 -21.66
N LYS A 131 -10.77 2.08 -20.94
CA LYS A 131 -10.10 0.79 -20.78
C LYS A 131 -10.89 -0.20 -19.93
N ASP A 132 -11.53 0.27 -18.87
CA ASP A 132 -12.43 -0.57 -18.07
C ASP A 132 -13.67 -1.00 -18.90
N GLU A 133 -14.27 -0.11 -19.69
CA GLU A 133 -15.36 -0.43 -20.61
C GLU A 133 -14.99 -1.54 -21.61
N GLU A 134 -13.79 -1.43 -22.23
CA GLU A 134 -13.27 -2.46 -23.13
C GLU A 134 -13.09 -3.84 -22.45
N MET A 135 -12.78 -3.86 -21.15
CA MET A 135 -12.63 -5.11 -20.39
C MET A 135 -13.98 -5.68 -19.93
N ILE A 136 -14.93 -4.83 -19.57
CA ILE A 136 -16.23 -5.23 -19.02
C ILE A 136 -17.06 -6.01 -20.04
N GLY A 137 -17.14 -5.54 -21.29
CA GLY A 137 -17.97 -6.16 -22.33
C GLY A 137 -17.67 -7.67 -22.53
N PRO A 138 -16.43 -8.07 -22.82
CA PRO A 138 -16.06 -9.48 -22.96
C PRO A 138 -16.33 -10.34 -21.71
N ILE A 139 -16.24 -9.76 -20.51
CA ILE A 139 -16.54 -10.44 -19.25
C ILE A 139 -18.04 -10.70 -19.14
N ILE A 140 -18.87 -9.68 -19.41
CA ILE A 140 -20.33 -9.79 -19.43
C ILE A 140 -20.79 -10.83 -20.45
N ASP A 141 -20.26 -10.81 -21.67
CA ASP A 141 -20.60 -11.76 -22.73
C ASP A 141 -20.32 -13.22 -22.31
N LYS A 142 -19.18 -13.45 -21.65
CA LYS A 142 -18.81 -14.77 -21.15
C LYS A 142 -19.74 -15.21 -20.03
N LEU A 143 -20.03 -14.31 -19.09
CA LEU A 143 -20.94 -14.58 -17.98
C LEU A 143 -22.37 -14.81 -18.46
N GLU A 144 -22.86 -14.07 -19.46
CA GLU A 144 -24.19 -14.24 -20.04
C GLU A 144 -24.36 -15.65 -20.64
N LYS A 145 -23.36 -16.10 -21.41
CA LYS A 145 -23.36 -17.43 -22.05
C LYS A 145 -23.45 -18.56 -21.02
N VAL A 146 -22.75 -18.45 -19.90
CA VAL A 146 -22.67 -19.52 -18.89
C VAL A 146 -23.78 -19.41 -17.85
N ALA A 147 -23.98 -18.23 -17.27
CA ALA A 147 -24.92 -18.01 -16.17
C ALA A 147 -26.38 -17.90 -16.63
N VAL A 148 -26.64 -17.20 -17.75
CA VAL A 148 -27.99 -16.97 -18.24
C VAL A 148 -28.39 -18.06 -19.23
N ARG A 149 -27.61 -18.24 -20.31
CA ARG A 149 -27.94 -19.20 -21.37
C ARG A 149 -27.64 -20.64 -20.98
N GLY A 150 -26.56 -20.87 -20.22
CA GLY A 150 -26.18 -22.17 -19.67
C GLY A 150 -26.92 -22.57 -18.39
N GLY A 151 -27.66 -21.64 -17.77
CA GLY A 151 -28.50 -21.89 -16.60
C GLY A 151 -27.76 -22.07 -15.28
N ASP A 152 -26.48 -21.67 -15.18
CA ASP A 152 -25.72 -21.76 -13.93
C ASP A 152 -26.15 -20.66 -12.92
N LYS A 153 -26.97 -21.07 -11.96
CA LYS A 153 -27.50 -20.21 -10.90
C LYS A 153 -26.42 -19.65 -9.97
N ASN A 154 -25.23 -20.26 -9.91
CA ASN A 154 -24.15 -19.78 -9.04
C ASN A 154 -23.44 -18.55 -9.61
N LEU A 155 -23.40 -18.42 -10.94
CA LEU A 155 -22.75 -17.30 -11.63
C LEU A 155 -23.72 -16.15 -11.97
N LYS A 156 -25.03 -16.39 -11.85
CA LYS A 156 -26.06 -15.39 -12.12
C LYS A 156 -25.93 -14.10 -11.27
N PRO A 157 -25.63 -14.17 -9.95
CA PRO A 157 -25.40 -12.97 -9.16
C PRO A 157 -24.19 -12.16 -9.63
N GLU A 158 -23.12 -12.83 -10.10
CA GLU A 158 -21.93 -12.17 -10.64
C GLU A 158 -22.24 -11.47 -11.96
N TYR A 159 -22.99 -12.11 -12.86
CA TYR A 159 -23.48 -11.48 -14.09
C TYR A 159 -24.32 -10.23 -13.79
N ASP A 160 -25.29 -10.33 -12.88
CA ASP A 160 -26.18 -9.21 -12.56
C ASP A 160 -25.42 -8.03 -11.94
N ILE A 161 -24.37 -8.29 -11.16
CA ILE A 161 -23.47 -7.25 -10.64
C ILE A 161 -22.64 -6.65 -11.77
N MET A 162 -22.08 -7.45 -12.67
CA MET A 162 -21.28 -6.94 -13.79
C MET A 162 -22.07 -6.03 -14.74
N CYS A 163 -23.33 -6.35 -15.03
CA CYS A 163 -24.22 -5.47 -15.80
C CYS A 163 -24.50 -4.13 -15.07
N LYS A 164 -24.54 -4.14 -13.73
CA LYS A 164 -24.62 -2.89 -12.96
C LYS A 164 -23.31 -2.10 -13.05
N VAL A 165 -22.16 -2.77 -12.98
CA VAL A 165 -20.84 -2.14 -13.07
C VAL A 165 -20.66 -1.41 -14.40
N GLU A 166 -21.11 -2.01 -15.52
CA GLU A 166 -21.14 -1.35 -16.83
C GLU A 166 -21.89 0.00 -16.79
N SER A 167 -23.03 0.07 -16.10
CA SER A 167 -23.77 1.33 -15.90
C SER A 167 -23.06 2.29 -14.93
N TRP A 168 -22.22 1.80 -14.02
CA TRP A 168 -21.58 2.60 -12.97
C TRP A 168 -20.27 3.24 -13.38
N VAL A 169 -19.54 2.67 -14.33
CA VAL A 169 -18.36 3.32 -14.91
C VAL A 169 -18.74 4.71 -15.48
N ILE A 170 -19.99 4.83 -15.94
CA ILE A 170 -20.61 6.07 -16.42
C ILE A 170 -21.21 6.91 -15.26
N ASP A 171 -21.92 6.28 -14.32
CA ASP A 171 -22.68 6.97 -13.25
C ASP A 171 -21.91 7.30 -11.95
N GLN A 172 -20.67 6.78 -11.78
CA GLN A 172 -19.81 6.94 -10.59
C GLN A 172 -20.46 6.58 -9.24
N LYS A 173 -21.21 5.46 -9.17
CA LYS A 173 -21.87 5.00 -7.93
C LYS A 173 -20.95 4.17 -7.03
N LYS A 174 -21.07 4.32 -5.70
CA LYS A 174 -20.30 3.52 -4.72
C LYS A 174 -20.87 2.10 -4.57
N PRO A 175 -20.04 1.05 -4.71
CA PRO A 175 -20.46 -0.35 -4.55
C PRO A 175 -20.71 -0.72 -3.07
N ASN A 176 -21.57 -1.72 -2.83
CA ASN A 176 -21.78 -2.37 -1.54
C ASN A 176 -20.85 -3.59 -1.35
N ASP A 177 -20.86 -4.18 -0.16
CA ASP A 177 -19.99 -5.29 0.24
C ASP A 177 -19.98 -6.49 -0.71
N LYS A 178 -21.15 -6.90 -1.22
CA LYS A 178 -21.27 -8.05 -2.13
C LYS A 178 -20.74 -7.71 -3.52
N GLU A 179 -20.87 -6.46 -3.94
CA GLU A 179 -20.36 -5.98 -5.22
C GLU A 179 -18.84 -5.82 -5.19
N ILE A 180 -18.28 -5.37 -4.06
CA ILE A 180 -16.83 -5.30 -3.84
C ILE A 180 -16.17 -6.68 -4.00
N GLU A 181 -16.78 -7.75 -3.45
CA GLU A 181 -16.26 -9.12 -3.61
C GLU A 181 -16.20 -9.57 -5.08
N VAL A 182 -17.14 -9.13 -5.92
CA VAL A 182 -17.16 -9.42 -7.37
C VAL A 182 -16.14 -8.54 -8.10
N LEU A 183 -16.11 -7.24 -7.84
CA LEU A 183 -15.17 -6.30 -8.44
C LEU A 183 -13.71 -6.69 -8.20
N ASN A 184 -13.41 -7.22 -7.01
CA ASN A 184 -12.07 -7.70 -6.65
C ASN A 184 -11.56 -8.86 -7.51
N LYS A 185 -12.45 -9.58 -8.21
CA LYS A 185 -12.04 -10.65 -9.16
C LYS A 185 -11.47 -10.08 -10.45
N HIS A 186 -11.91 -8.89 -10.85
CA HIS A 186 -11.64 -8.31 -12.17
C HIS A 186 -10.59 -7.18 -12.13
N LEU A 187 -10.37 -6.55 -10.97
CA LEU A 187 -9.27 -5.59 -10.73
C LEU A 187 -9.26 -4.39 -11.70
N PHE A 188 -10.44 -3.83 -11.98
CA PHE A 188 -10.65 -2.64 -12.82
C PHE A 188 -9.77 -1.46 -12.40
N PHE A 189 -9.34 -0.64 -13.37
CA PHE A 189 -8.46 0.50 -13.12
C PHE A 189 -9.13 1.57 -12.26
N THR A 190 -10.37 1.93 -12.56
CA THR A 190 -11.17 2.92 -11.83
C THR A 190 -11.55 2.48 -10.42
N SER A 191 -11.41 1.18 -10.10
CA SER A 191 -11.65 0.66 -8.75
C SER A 191 -10.47 0.89 -7.79
N LYS A 192 -9.31 1.34 -8.31
CA LYS A 192 -8.09 1.60 -7.55
C LYS A 192 -8.11 3.02 -6.98
N PRO A 193 -7.64 3.24 -5.75
CA PRO A 193 -7.54 4.59 -5.19
C PRO A 193 -6.60 5.48 -6.02
N MET A 194 -7.01 6.72 -6.30
CA MET A 194 -6.29 7.74 -7.09
C MET A 194 -6.22 9.08 -6.31
N VAL A 195 -5.37 10.02 -6.75
CA VAL A 195 -5.10 11.32 -6.08
C VAL A 195 -4.97 12.47 -7.09
N TYR A 196 -5.59 13.65 -6.86
CA TYR A 196 -5.47 14.87 -7.69
C TYR A 196 -5.53 16.18 -6.86
N LEU A 197 -5.26 17.37 -7.41
CA LEU A 197 -5.36 18.67 -6.71
C LEU A 197 -6.63 19.48 -7.09
N GLU A 198 -6.83 19.85 -8.36
CA GLU A 198 -8.02 20.62 -8.77
C GLU A 198 -9.22 19.75 -9.15
N TRP A 199 -8.99 18.53 -9.65
CA TRP A 199 -10.04 17.53 -9.87
C TRP A 199 -10.54 16.94 -8.54
N VAL A 200 -9.68 16.85 -7.52
CA VAL A 200 -10.05 16.38 -6.17
C VAL A 200 -11.10 17.30 -5.55
N ASP A 201 -10.88 18.61 -5.53
CA ASP A 201 -11.86 19.52 -4.94
C ASP A 201 -13.24 19.45 -5.61
N LYS A 202 -13.29 19.08 -6.90
CA LYS A 202 -14.53 19.00 -7.69
C LYS A 202 -15.17 17.60 -7.78
N TYR A 203 -14.38 16.53 -7.76
CA TYR A 203 -14.84 15.16 -8.08
C TYR A 203 -14.41 14.09 -7.04
N ASP A 204 -13.39 14.34 -6.22
CA ASP A 204 -13.04 13.47 -5.08
C ASP A 204 -12.40 14.26 -3.91
N PRO A 205 -13.17 15.11 -3.20
CA PRO A 205 -12.64 16.09 -2.24
C PRO A 205 -11.98 15.47 -0.99
N GLY A 206 -11.89 14.14 -0.93
CA GLY A 206 -11.22 13.40 0.14
C GLY A 206 -9.86 12.80 -0.25
N ALA A 207 -9.40 12.93 -1.51
CA ALA A 207 -8.17 12.29 -1.92
C ALA A 207 -6.91 13.01 -1.38
N LEU A 208 -5.90 12.23 -0.98
CA LEU A 208 -4.71 12.73 -0.30
C LEU A 208 -3.71 13.35 -1.28
N VAL A 209 -3.58 14.68 -1.28
CA VAL A 209 -2.56 15.39 -2.05
C VAL A 209 -1.21 15.47 -1.32
N ILE A 210 -0.12 15.24 -2.04
CA ILE A 210 1.23 15.45 -1.54
C ILE A 210 2.03 16.31 -2.53
N PRO A 211 2.34 17.59 -2.18
CA PRO A 211 3.30 18.39 -2.93
C PRO A 211 4.68 17.71 -2.92
N PHE A 212 5.32 17.65 -4.08
CA PHE A 212 6.60 16.97 -4.29
C PHE A 212 7.48 17.77 -5.24
N SER A 213 8.76 17.87 -4.93
CA SER A 213 9.77 18.42 -5.84
C SER A 213 10.83 17.36 -6.13
N GLY A 214 10.82 16.84 -7.36
CA GLY A 214 11.80 15.84 -7.79
C GLY A 214 13.23 16.38 -7.76
N ALA A 215 13.42 17.65 -8.14
CA ALA A 215 14.73 18.30 -8.10
C ALA A 215 15.27 18.44 -6.67
N LEU A 216 14.42 18.80 -5.71
CA LEU A 216 14.80 18.84 -4.30
C LEU A 216 15.22 17.44 -3.83
N GLU A 217 14.41 16.42 -4.11
CA GLU A 217 14.65 15.08 -3.57
C GLU A 217 15.89 14.41 -4.19
N LEU A 218 16.14 14.59 -5.49
CA LEU A 218 17.39 14.19 -6.12
C LEU A 218 18.60 14.86 -5.44
N LYS A 219 18.53 16.17 -5.20
CA LYS A 219 19.59 16.88 -4.49
C LYS A 219 19.81 16.32 -3.08
N LEU A 220 18.74 15.99 -2.34
CA LEU A 220 18.85 15.42 -1.00
C LEU A 220 19.48 14.01 -1.00
N GLN A 221 19.41 13.28 -2.11
CA GLN A 221 20.04 11.95 -2.26
C GLN A 221 21.55 12.02 -2.45
N GLU A 222 22.06 13.10 -3.04
CA GLU A 222 23.49 13.31 -3.23
C GLU A 222 24.21 13.76 -1.96
N LEU A 223 23.47 14.18 -0.94
CA LEU A 223 24.01 14.68 0.33
C LEU A 223 24.21 13.56 1.36
N SER A 224 25.25 13.67 2.18
CA SER A 224 25.39 12.83 3.37
C SER A 224 24.25 13.08 4.38
N ALA A 225 24.06 12.18 5.35
CA ALA A 225 22.99 12.32 6.35
C ALA A 225 23.10 13.63 7.15
N GLU A 226 24.32 14.08 7.47
CA GLU A 226 24.57 15.32 8.21
C GLU A 226 24.31 16.56 7.34
N GLU A 227 24.75 16.55 6.09
CA GLU A 227 24.54 17.65 5.14
C GLU A 227 23.07 17.78 4.77
N ARG A 228 22.38 16.65 4.58
CA ARG A 228 20.94 16.60 4.35
C ARG A 228 20.19 17.27 5.49
N GLN A 229 20.51 16.92 6.74
CA GLN A 229 19.85 17.53 7.90
C GLN A 229 20.06 19.04 7.96
N LYS A 230 21.31 19.50 7.78
CA LYS A 230 21.62 20.94 7.74
C LYS A 230 20.91 21.66 6.59
N TYR A 231 20.84 21.04 5.42
CA TYR A 231 20.16 21.61 4.26
C TYR A 231 18.65 21.76 4.52
N LEU A 232 18.02 20.73 5.08
CA LEU A 232 16.59 20.76 5.43
C LEU A 232 16.28 21.84 6.47
N GLU A 233 17.10 21.94 7.52
CA GLU A 233 16.98 22.98 8.56
C GLU A 233 17.16 24.39 7.99
N ALA A 234 18.22 24.61 7.20
CA ALA A 234 18.54 25.92 6.64
C ALA A 234 17.47 26.43 5.65
N ASN A 235 16.83 25.52 4.91
CA ASN A 235 15.79 25.86 3.94
C ASN A 235 14.37 25.72 4.50
N MET A 236 14.22 25.41 5.80
CA MET A 236 12.93 25.19 6.47
C MET A 236 12.01 24.25 5.69
N THR A 237 12.59 23.16 5.17
CA THR A 237 11.89 22.19 4.32
C THR A 237 12.11 20.77 4.82
N GLN A 238 11.33 19.84 4.30
CA GLN A 238 11.43 18.42 4.61
C GLN A 238 11.27 17.59 3.34
N SER A 239 11.84 16.39 3.34
CA SER A 239 11.58 15.42 2.28
C SER A 239 10.11 14.98 2.34
N ALA A 240 9.47 14.94 1.18
CA ALA A 240 8.12 14.43 0.98
C ALA A 240 8.09 12.90 0.86
N LEU A 241 9.23 12.25 0.58
CA LEU A 241 9.29 10.79 0.38
C LEU A 241 8.70 9.95 1.51
N PRO A 242 8.96 10.24 2.82
CA PRO A 242 8.34 9.48 3.89
C PRO A 242 6.81 9.56 3.87
N LYS A 243 6.26 10.75 3.53
CA LYS A 243 4.81 10.96 3.41
C LYS A 243 4.25 10.22 2.20
N ILE A 244 4.95 10.25 1.06
CA ILE A 244 4.56 9.56 -0.18
C ILE A 244 4.52 8.05 0.02
N ILE A 245 5.53 7.47 0.66
CA ILE A 245 5.57 6.03 0.91
C ILE A 245 4.49 5.61 1.90
N LYS A 246 4.32 6.36 3.01
CA LYS A 246 3.23 6.09 3.95
C LYS A 246 1.86 6.16 3.27
N ALA A 247 1.68 7.14 2.38
CA ALA A 247 0.47 7.25 1.56
C ALA A 247 0.30 6.06 0.61
N GLY A 248 1.37 5.58 -0.02
CA GLY A 248 1.34 4.39 -0.86
C GLY A 248 0.95 3.13 -0.09
N PHE A 249 1.52 2.90 1.10
CA PHE A 249 1.10 1.82 1.99
C PHE A 249 -0.38 1.92 2.37
N ALA A 250 -0.83 3.11 2.80
CA ALA A 250 -2.22 3.36 3.16
C ALA A 250 -3.18 3.15 1.98
N ALA A 251 -2.82 3.61 0.77
CA ALA A 251 -3.60 3.39 -0.44
C ALA A 251 -3.75 1.90 -0.77
N LEU A 252 -2.70 1.11 -0.55
CA LEU A 252 -2.72 -0.35 -0.70
C LEU A 252 -3.37 -1.10 0.47
N GLN A 253 -3.90 -0.38 1.47
CA GLN A 253 -4.44 -0.94 2.72
C GLN A 253 -3.44 -1.86 3.43
N LEU A 254 -2.17 -1.47 3.37
CA LEU A 254 -1.05 -2.13 4.03
C LEU A 254 -0.63 -1.33 5.26
N GLU A 255 -0.25 -2.06 6.29
CA GLU A 255 0.33 -1.56 7.54
C GLU A 255 1.55 -2.42 7.86
N TYR A 256 2.36 -2.03 8.83
CA TYR A 256 3.48 -2.86 9.28
C TYR A 256 3.60 -2.88 10.80
N PHE A 257 4.07 -4.01 11.32
CA PHE A 257 4.51 -4.13 12.71
C PHE A 257 6.02 -4.44 12.74
N PHE A 258 6.66 -4.19 13.87
CA PHE A 258 8.09 -4.41 14.05
C PHE A 258 8.35 -5.58 15.00
N THR A 259 9.37 -6.36 14.67
CA THR A 259 10.11 -7.18 15.65
C THR A 259 11.45 -6.51 15.87
N ALA A 260 11.83 -6.25 17.11
CA ALA A 260 13.03 -5.48 17.42
C ALA A 260 13.86 -6.16 18.52
N GLY A 261 15.15 -6.35 18.25
CA GLY A 261 16.10 -6.96 19.17
C GLY A 261 17.55 -6.78 18.70
N PRO A 262 18.54 -7.26 19.48
CA PRO A 262 19.96 -7.12 19.13
C PRO A 262 20.38 -7.97 17.92
N ASP A 263 19.61 -9.02 17.59
CA ASP A 263 19.91 -9.85 16.42
C ASP A 263 19.33 -9.22 15.15
N GLU A 264 18.06 -8.82 15.21
CA GLU A 264 17.33 -8.27 14.07
C GLU A 264 16.34 -7.19 14.50
N VAL A 265 16.28 -6.10 13.72
CA VAL A 265 15.12 -5.22 13.67
C VAL A 265 14.48 -5.37 12.30
N ARG A 266 13.20 -5.76 12.29
CA ARG A 266 12.46 -6.03 11.06
C ARG A 266 11.06 -5.45 11.07
N ALA A 267 10.66 -4.86 9.96
CA ALA A 267 9.30 -4.42 9.68
C ALA A 267 8.57 -5.46 8.83
N TRP A 268 7.40 -5.88 9.29
CA TRP A 268 6.60 -6.93 8.69
C TRP A 268 5.31 -6.35 8.11
N THR A 269 5.22 -6.34 6.77
CA THR A 269 4.04 -5.84 6.06
C THR A 269 2.84 -6.79 6.23
N ILE A 270 1.72 -6.23 6.67
CA ILE A 270 0.43 -6.87 6.86
C ILE A 270 -0.67 -6.06 6.18
N ARG A 271 -1.87 -6.63 6.03
CA ARG A 271 -3.05 -5.86 5.64
C ARG A 271 -3.67 -5.20 6.85
N LYS A 272 -4.29 -4.05 6.65
CA LYS A 272 -5.14 -3.43 7.66
C LYS A 272 -6.21 -4.41 8.16
N GLY A 273 -6.40 -4.47 9.47
CA GLY A 273 -7.34 -5.41 10.11
C GLY A 273 -6.80 -6.82 10.33
N THR A 274 -5.51 -7.08 10.05
CA THR A 274 -4.89 -8.38 10.33
C THR A 274 -4.85 -8.65 11.83
N LYS A 275 -5.33 -9.83 12.25
CA LYS A 275 -5.29 -10.22 13.67
C LYS A 275 -3.92 -10.70 14.11
N ALA A 276 -3.61 -10.60 15.40
CA ALA A 276 -2.30 -10.98 15.96
C ALA A 276 -1.80 -12.37 15.54
N PRO A 277 -2.60 -13.47 15.55
CA PRO A 277 -2.12 -14.77 15.08
C PRO A 277 -1.77 -14.81 13.59
N GLN A 278 -2.53 -14.09 12.77
CA GLN A 278 -2.31 -13.99 11.33
C GLN A 278 -1.07 -13.14 11.01
N ALA A 279 -0.82 -12.10 11.80
CA ALA A 279 0.42 -11.32 11.74
C ALA A 279 1.63 -12.19 12.13
N ALA A 280 1.50 -12.99 13.19
CA ALA A 280 2.56 -13.92 13.63
C ALA A 280 2.91 -14.95 12.54
N ARG A 281 1.92 -15.42 11.76
CA ARG A 281 2.12 -16.30 10.60
C ARG A 281 3.12 -15.74 9.57
N LYS A 282 3.21 -14.41 9.44
CA LYS A 282 4.14 -13.77 8.49
C LYS A 282 5.60 -14.04 8.84
N ILE A 283 5.90 -14.25 10.11
CA ILE A 283 7.22 -14.64 10.59
C ILE A 283 7.46 -16.12 10.27
N HIS A 284 6.56 -16.98 10.74
CA HIS A 284 6.59 -18.42 10.47
C HIS A 284 5.22 -19.04 10.73
N THR A 285 4.86 -20.12 10.03
CA THR A 285 3.55 -20.78 10.16
C THR A 285 3.30 -21.34 11.57
N ASP A 286 4.36 -21.77 12.25
CA ASP A 286 4.26 -22.36 13.60
C ASP A 286 3.79 -21.35 14.65
N PHE A 287 4.07 -20.05 14.44
CA PHE A 287 3.63 -19.00 15.37
C PHE A 287 2.10 -18.86 15.37
N GLU A 288 1.45 -19.04 14.22
CA GLU A 288 -0.02 -18.98 14.12
C GLU A 288 -0.65 -20.22 14.79
N GLN A 289 -0.11 -21.41 14.52
CA GLN A 289 -0.61 -22.67 15.08
C GLN A 289 -0.44 -22.74 16.59
N GLY A 290 0.74 -22.34 17.06
CA GLY A 290 1.14 -22.34 18.46
C GLY A 290 0.76 -21.07 19.22
N PHE A 291 0.04 -20.12 18.61
CA PHE A 291 -0.16 -18.77 19.17
C PHE A 291 -0.75 -18.82 20.59
N ILE A 292 -0.03 -18.20 21.53
CA ILE A 292 -0.48 -17.96 22.90
C ILE A 292 -0.96 -16.52 23.04
N MET A 293 -0.06 -15.56 22.81
CA MET A 293 -0.32 -14.13 22.94
C MET A 293 0.70 -13.30 22.15
N ALA A 294 0.38 -12.04 21.91
CA ALA A 294 1.29 -11.03 21.42
C ALA A 294 1.59 -10.04 22.55
N GLU A 295 2.86 -9.87 22.90
CA GLU A 295 3.31 -8.78 23.75
C GLU A 295 3.55 -7.57 22.85
N VAL A 296 2.74 -6.52 23.02
CA VAL A 296 2.68 -5.36 22.12
C VAL A 296 3.06 -4.09 22.88
N MET A 297 3.94 -3.30 22.28
CA MET A 297 4.25 -1.93 22.69
C MET A 297 4.10 -1.00 21.50
N LYS A 298 3.53 0.20 21.73
CA LYS A 298 3.41 1.22 20.68
C LYS A 298 4.76 1.90 20.48
N TYR A 299 5.04 2.32 19.26
CA TYR A 299 6.27 3.04 18.95
C TYR A 299 6.37 4.35 19.74
N GLU A 300 5.27 5.10 19.84
CA GLU A 300 5.23 6.38 20.56
C GLU A 300 5.60 6.18 22.03
N ASP A 301 5.02 5.16 22.67
CA ASP A 301 5.33 4.77 24.04
C ASP A 301 6.81 4.38 24.20
N PHE A 302 7.34 3.62 23.25
CA PHE A 302 8.75 3.21 23.27
C PHE A 302 9.70 4.40 23.09
N LYS A 303 9.33 5.36 22.25
CA LYS A 303 10.11 6.58 22.01
C LYS A 303 10.09 7.53 23.20
N GLU A 304 8.94 7.69 23.87
CA GLU A 304 8.80 8.56 25.04
C GLU A 304 9.57 8.03 26.25
N GLU A 305 9.44 6.73 26.54
CA GLU A 305 10.01 6.12 27.75
C GLU A 305 11.49 5.71 27.58
N GLY A 306 11.97 5.63 26.34
CA GLY A 306 13.38 5.46 25.97
C GLY A 306 13.94 4.04 26.02
N PHE A 307 13.41 3.13 26.85
CA PHE A 307 13.82 1.72 26.88
C PHE A 307 12.69 0.77 27.31
N GLU A 308 12.74 -0.49 26.88
CA GLU A 308 11.64 -1.47 27.05
C GLU A 308 11.21 -1.66 28.51
N ASN A 309 12.14 -1.64 29.47
CA ASN A 309 11.81 -1.78 30.89
C ASN A 309 10.99 -0.58 31.42
N ALA A 310 11.22 0.63 30.90
CA ALA A 310 10.44 1.80 31.27
C ALA A 310 9.00 1.68 30.73
N VAL A 311 8.83 1.22 29.48
CA VAL A 311 7.51 0.94 28.90
C VAL A 311 6.74 -0.12 29.72
N LYS A 312 7.44 -1.17 30.18
CA LYS A 312 6.87 -2.19 31.08
C LYS A 312 6.47 -1.60 32.43
N ALA A 313 7.34 -0.79 33.05
CA ALA A 313 7.08 -0.15 34.33
C ALA A 313 5.90 0.84 34.26
N ALA A 314 5.74 1.53 33.13
CA ALA A 314 4.63 2.43 32.85
C ALA A 314 3.31 1.71 32.53
N GLY A 315 3.29 0.36 32.47
CA GLY A 315 2.10 -0.42 32.15
C GLY A 315 1.66 -0.31 30.68
N LYS A 316 2.53 0.23 29.81
CA LYS A 316 2.29 0.42 28.37
C LYS A 316 2.65 -0.82 27.54
N TYR A 317 3.27 -1.83 28.17
CA TYR A 317 3.58 -3.13 27.57
C TYR A 317 2.41 -4.10 27.72
N LYS A 318 1.61 -4.28 26.66
CA LYS A 318 0.31 -4.96 26.74
C LYS A 318 0.40 -6.40 26.23
N GLN A 319 -0.26 -7.32 26.94
CA GLN A 319 -0.48 -8.68 26.46
C GLN A 319 -1.80 -8.76 25.70
N GLN A 320 -1.72 -9.15 24.44
CA GLN A 320 -2.84 -9.17 23.51
C GLN A 320 -3.18 -10.59 23.07
N GLY A 321 -4.48 -10.88 23.07
CA GLY A 321 -5.02 -12.19 22.69
C GLY A 321 -5.26 -12.35 21.18
N ARG A 322 -5.88 -13.48 20.81
CA ARG A 322 -6.14 -13.85 19.40
C ARG A 322 -7.00 -12.88 18.60
N ASN A 323 -7.82 -12.08 19.26
CA ASN A 323 -8.73 -11.13 18.62
C ASN A 323 -8.14 -9.72 18.47
N TYR A 324 -6.93 -9.48 18.97
CA TYR A 324 -6.28 -8.18 18.77
C TYR A 324 -6.01 -7.95 17.29
N ILE A 325 -6.43 -6.79 16.81
CA ILE A 325 -6.11 -6.28 15.49
C ILE A 325 -4.78 -5.55 15.63
N VAL A 326 -3.78 -5.99 14.87
CA VAL A 326 -2.47 -5.34 14.87
C VAL A 326 -2.62 -3.95 14.29
N GLU A 327 -1.99 -2.97 14.92
CA GLU A 327 -2.01 -1.59 14.49
C GLU A 327 -0.67 -1.21 13.84
N ASP A 328 -0.71 -0.23 12.94
CA ASP A 328 0.48 0.29 12.27
C ASP A 328 1.52 0.78 13.28
N GLY A 329 2.75 0.30 13.13
CA GLY A 329 3.87 0.66 13.99
C GLY A 329 3.98 -0.11 15.31
N ASP A 330 3.08 -1.06 15.59
CA ASP A 330 3.20 -1.94 16.76
C ASP A 330 4.56 -2.64 16.79
N ILE A 331 5.23 -2.64 17.95
CA ILE A 331 6.41 -3.46 18.18
C ILE A 331 5.97 -4.69 18.97
N ILE A 332 6.16 -5.87 18.39
CA ILE A 332 5.51 -7.10 18.86
C ILE A 332 6.54 -8.19 19.16
N PHE A 333 6.36 -8.83 20.32
CA PHE A 333 6.99 -10.09 20.67
C PHE A 333 5.91 -11.18 20.81
N PHE A 334 5.96 -12.21 19.96
CA PHE A 334 4.97 -13.28 19.99
C PHE A 334 5.38 -14.43 20.91
N LYS A 335 4.47 -14.86 21.80
CA LYS A 335 4.59 -16.09 22.57
C LYS A 335 3.83 -17.20 21.85
N PHE A 336 4.50 -18.32 21.60
CA PHE A 336 3.90 -19.48 20.97
C PHE A 336 4.48 -20.78 21.53
N ASN A 337 3.71 -21.85 21.44
CA ASN A 337 4.19 -23.21 21.73
C ASN A 337 4.69 -23.85 20.44
N MET A 338 5.82 -24.55 20.50
CA MET A 338 6.24 -25.35 19.34
C MET A 338 5.22 -26.46 19.08
N PRO A 339 4.75 -26.63 17.83
CA PRO A 339 3.89 -27.75 17.49
C PRO A 339 4.63 -29.06 17.78
N GLN A 340 4.02 -29.94 18.57
CA GLN A 340 4.60 -31.25 18.85
C GLN A 340 4.73 -32.02 17.54
N GLN A 341 5.96 -32.34 17.12
CA GLN A 341 6.15 -33.24 15.99
C GLN A 341 5.46 -34.57 16.29
N PRO A 342 4.67 -35.13 15.36
CA PRO A 342 4.09 -36.45 15.58
C PRO A 342 5.24 -37.42 15.83
N LYS A 343 5.24 -38.07 17.00
CA LYS A 343 6.18 -39.14 17.31
C LYS A 343 6.07 -40.16 16.17
N LYS A 344 7.14 -40.29 15.37
CA LYS A 344 7.26 -41.37 14.39
C LYS A 344 7.04 -42.68 15.17
N LYS A 345 5.91 -43.33 14.90
CA LYS A 345 5.62 -44.67 15.40
C LYS A 345 6.39 -45.69 14.58
#